data_AF-A0A1Q7KSM4-F1
#
_entry.id   AF-A0A1Q7KSM4-F1
#
_cell.length_a   1.000
_cell.length_b   1.000
_cell.length_c   1.000
_cell.angle_alpha   90.00
_cell.angle_beta   90.00
_cell.angle_gamma   90.00
#
_symmetry.space_group_name_H-M   'P 1'
#
loop_
_entity.id
_entity.type
_entity.pdbx_description
1 polymer ?
#
loop_
_entity_poly.entity_id
_entity_poly.type
_entity_poly.pdbx_seq_one_letter_code
_entity_poly.pdbx_strand_id
1 'polypeptide(L)' 'MTSYYGGKELAGAFRTVRKNTIQVAEDIPESSYGFVAAPEVRTVARMLTHVAIATRIWEEIHKSA' A
#
# COMPACT_ATOMS: atom_id res chain seq x y z
N MET A 1 -14.88 3.50 17.11
CA MET A 1 -14.40 3.42 15.70
C MET A 1 -15.22 2.33 15.02
N THR A 2 -16.34 2.68 14.41
CA THR A 2 -17.18 1.72 13.70
C THR A 2 -16.52 1.44 12.36
N SER A 3 -15.95 0.25 12.17
CA SER A 3 -15.61 -0.18 10.81
C SER A 3 -16.92 -0.34 10.06
N TYR A 4 -17.16 0.47 9.03
CA TYR A 4 -18.34 0.36 8.17
C TYR A 4 -18.38 -0.97 7.38
N TYR A 5 -17.31 -1.75 7.47
CA TYR A 5 -17.13 -3.06 6.86
C TYR A 5 -17.07 -4.14 7.94
N GLY A 6 -17.79 -5.25 7.75
CA GLY A 6 -17.53 -6.48 8.48
C GLY A 6 -16.15 -7.04 8.13
N GLY A 7 -15.65 -8.00 8.91
CA GLY A 7 -14.29 -8.54 8.73
C GLY A 7 -14.03 -9.11 7.32
N LYS A 8 -15.06 -9.67 6.68
CA LYS A 8 -14.96 -10.17 5.29
C LYS A 8 -14.81 -9.04 4.28
N GLU A 9 -15.61 -7.97 4.40
CA GLU A 9 -15.50 -6.83 3.48
C GLU A 9 -14.16 -6.11 3.68
N LEU A 10 -13.70 -5.97 4.92
CA LEU A 10 -12.40 -5.36 5.22
C LEU A 10 -11.23 -6.17 4.60
N ALA A 11 -11.24 -7.50 4.76
CA ALA A 11 -10.25 -8.37 4.11
C ALA A 11 -10.32 -8.31 2.57
N GLY A 12 -11.53 -8.12 2.01
CA GLY A 12 -11.72 -7.84 0.60
C GLY A 12 -11.08 -6.53 0.16
N ALA A 13 -11.30 -5.46 0.90
CA ALA A 13 -10.75 -4.14 0.62
C ALA A 13 -9.21 -4.14 0.60
N PHE A 14 -8.55 -4.81 1.55
CA PHE A 14 -7.09 -4.95 1.55
C PHE A 14 -6.55 -5.67 0.31
N ARG A 15 -7.23 -6.75 -0.13
CA ARG A 15 -6.86 -7.44 -1.38
C ARG A 15 -7.02 -6.55 -2.61
N THR A 16 -8.06 -5.72 -2.64
CA THR A 16 -8.25 -4.71 -3.70
C THR A 16 -7.12 -3.69 -3.72
N VAL A 17 -6.74 -3.12 -2.57
CA VAL A 17 -5.61 -2.17 -2.49
C VAL A 17 -4.32 -2.81 -2.99
N ARG A 18 -4.02 -4.05 -2.60
CA ARG A 18 -2.85 -4.78 -3.10
C ARG A 18 -2.88 -4.94 -4.62
N LYS A 19 -4.01 -5.37 -5.20
CA LYS A 19 -4.16 -5.50 -6.65
C LYS A 19 -3.92 -4.17 -7.36
N ASN A 20 -4.52 -3.09 -6.87
CA ASN A 20 -4.37 -1.76 -7.45
C ASN A 20 -2.92 -1.27 -7.37
N THR A 21 -2.23 -1.55 -6.26
CA THR A 21 -0.82 -1.16 -6.08
C THR A 21 0.09 -1.86 -7.10
N ILE A 22 -0.16 -3.14 -7.38
CA ILE A 22 0.57 -3.90 -8.41
C ILE A 22 0.32 -3.30 -9.79
N GLN A 23 -0.95 -3.05 -10.14
CA GLN A 23 -1.30 -2.46 -11.43
C GLN A 23 -0.61 -1.09 -11.63
N VAL A 24 -0.64 -0.22 -10.61
CA VAL A 24 0.03 1.09 -10.70
C VAL A 24 1.55 0.94 -10.86
N ALA A 25 2.17 -0.05 -10.21
CA ALA A 25 3.59 -0.31 -10.38
C ALA A 25 3.92 -0.77 -11.82
N GLU A 26 3.06 -1.59 -12.43
CA GLU A 26 3.19 -2.05 -13.82
C GLU A 26 2.92 -0.92 -14.84
N ASP A 27 1.97 -0.03 -14.55
CA ASP A 27 1.56 1.07 -15.43
C ASP A 27 2.61 2.20 -15.47
N ILE A 28 3.38 2.40 -14.40
CA ILE A 28 4.39 3.45 -14.31
C ILE A 28 5.73 2.91 -14.85
N PRO A 29 6.36 3.57 -15.83
CA PRO A 29 7.70 3.20 -16.28
C PRO A 29 8.71 3.23 -15.14
N GLU A 30 9.58 2.22 -15.03
CA GLU A 30 10.57 2.12 -13.95
C GLU A 30 11.51 3.35 -13.90
N SER A 31 11.82 3.94 -15.05
CA SER A 31 12.60 5.18 -15.14
C SER A 31 11.96 6.36 -14.39
N SER A 32 10.65 6.33 -14.17
CA SER A 32 9.89 7.36 -13.46
C SER A 32 9.82 7.13 -11.94
N TYR A 33 10.39 6.03 -11.42
CA TYR A 33 10.27 5.68 -10.00
C TYR A 33 11.01 6.65 -9.08
N GLY A 34 12.01 7.35 -9.60
CA GLY A 34 12.73 8.43 -8.92
C GLY A 34 12.00 9.78 -8.91
N PHE A 35 10.86 9.91 -9.60
CA PHE A 35 10.13 11.17 -9.70
C PHE A 35 9.61 11.64 -8.34
N VAL A 36 9.72 12.96 -8.11
CA VAL A 36 9.25 13.67 -6.92
C VAL A 36 8.35 14.82 -7.37
N ALA A 37 7.08 14.79 -6.97
CA ALA A 37 6.08 15.75 -7.44
C ALA A 37 6.25 17.17 -6.86
N ALA A 38 6.77 17.28 -5.64
CA ALA A 38 7.04 18.53 -4.95
C ALA A 38 8.14 18.30 -3.88
N PRO A 39 8.84 19.35 -3.43
CA PRO A 39 9.80 19.23 -2.33
C PRO A 39 9.20 18.48 -1.13
N GLU A 40 10.01 17.63 -0.49
CA GLU A 40 9.66 16.83 0.71
C GLU A 40 8.58 15.74 0.52
N VAL A 41 8.10 15.51 -0.70
CA VAL A 41 7.20 14.39 -1.01
C VAL A 41 8.00 13.10 -1.28
N ARG A 42 7.40 11.93 -1.01
CA ARG A 42 7.98 10.63 -1.35
C ARG A 42 8.16 10.52 -2.87
N THR A 43 9.24 9.85 -3.28
CA THR A 43 9.35 9.38 -4.67
C THR A 43 8.25 8.36 -4.96
N VAL A 44 7.95 8.13 -6.24
CA VAL A 44 7.01 7.08 -6.66
C VAL A 44 7.40 5.72 -6.05
N ALA A 45 8.67 5.33 -6.12
CA ALA A 45 9.15 4.10 -5.50
C ALA A 45 8.90 4.03 -3.98
N ARG A 46 9.19 5.12 -3.26
CA ARG A 46 8.97 5.18 -1.81
C ARG A 46 7.48 5.10 -1.46
N MET A 47 6.61 5.69 -2.27
CA MET A 47 5.17 5.63 -2.06
C MET A 47 4.64 4.21 -2.30
N LEU A 48 4.99 3.58 -3.42
CA LEU A 48 4.61 2.19 -3.70
C LEU A 48 5.10 1.23 -2.61
N THR A 49 6.35 1.39 -2.17
CA THR A 49 6.92 0.62 -1.07
C THR A 49 6.13 0.79 0.22
N HIS A 50 5.80 2.03 0.58
CA HIS A 50 5.01 2.32 1.78
C HIS A 50 3.66 1.60 1.76
N VAL A 51 2.93 1.66 0.65
CA VAL A 51 1.63 0.98 0.52
C VAL A 51 1.79 -0.54 0.58
N ALA A 52 2.80 -1.09 -0.10
CA ALA A 52 3.04 -2.53 -0.15
C ALA A 52 3.33 -3.16 1.22
N ILE A 53 4.01 -2.43 2.12
CA ILE A 53 4.40 -2.96 3.44
C ILE A 53 3.47 -2.55 4.57
N ALA A 54 2.57 -1.58 4.36
CA ALA A 54 1.73 -1.00 5.43
C ALA A 54 0.93 -2.05 6.22
N THR A 55 0.43 -3.09 5.54
CA THR A 55 -0.36 -4.15 6.17
C THR A 55 0.48 -5.12 7.00
N ARG A 56 1.80 -5.19 6.76
CA ARG A 56 2.72 -6.13 7.42
C ARG A 56 2.88 -5.84 8.91
N ILE A 57 2.69 -4.59 9.33
CA ILE A 57 2.71 -4.21 10.75
C ILE A 57 1.72 -5.05 11.55
N TRP A 58 0.53 -5.33 11.01
CA TRP A 58 -0.47 -6.14 11.70
C TRP A 58 -0.07 -7.61 11.81
N GLU A 59 0.61 -8.16 10.81
CA GLU A 59 1.15 -9.51 10.87
C GLU A 59 2.23 -9.61 11.95
N GLU A 60 3.13 -8.64 12.04
CA GLU A 60 4.19 -8.61 13.05
C GLU A 60 3.64 -8.42 14.47
N ILE A 61 2.63 -7.55 14.65
CA ILE A 61 1.91 -7.41 15.93
C ILE A 61 1.25 -8.74 16.31
N HIS A 62 0.60 -9.43 15.36
CA HIS A 62 -0.07 -10.70 15.64
C HIS A 62 0.91 -11.83 16.00
N LYS A 63 2.12 -11.84 15.43
CA LYS A 63 3.17 -12.81 15.78
C LYS A 63 3.76 -12.61 17.18
N SER A 64 3.66 -11.39 17.72
CA SER A 64 4.27 -11.00 18.99
C SER A 64 3.28 -10.94 20.17
N ALA A 65 2.02 -11.34 19.93
CA ALA A 65 0.94 -11.42 20.91
C ALA A 65 0.76 -12.86 21.43
#